data_AF-A0A0G3LZR7-F1
#
_entry.id   AF-A0A0G3LZR7-F1
#
_cell.length_a   1.000
_cell.length_b   1.000
_cell.length_c   1.000
_cell.angle_alpha   90.00
_cell.angle_beta   90.00
_cell.angle_gamma   90.00
#
_symmetry.space_group_name_H-M   'P 1'
#
loop_
_entity.id
_entity.type
_entity.pdbx_description
1 polymer ?
#
loop_
_entity_poly.entity_id
_entity_poly.type
_entity_poly.pdbx_seq_one_letter_code
_entity_poly.pdbx_strand_id
1 'polypeptide(L)'
;MIQVDTKRGTALDFIVYVIAMEDPVSYHGIHEFFLQNFKIDKPTYIPDIGDIKVRLDNIEGDLIIEVKNIIIAEIIQDLVSYYPKELSPQKIESSDELITDYFEYINRYLNINAVIVNDGTVDFSNIGSIDEIYNDEEINKIVSTIKTIIIITANIVQQLQKHKSENLPINDNEINSAVISEHFQNYLLLKIISPNIYISYYASLIFSLQKRASNFLSRFIREVNGVSESILINKYSSREKYLDYQINENEKLLFEHSFQTPQLDGSFFTYTESSIILLQSTLISLEESLRNYLSILNASELLRFTTITGINLYQYIELNAEHSLYGMKLKYLNLLRYGDKVYSQENKFLDNELDIFMKEKSAFVDYLQSKSFDNGTIKIILNALSENKYSSKGVKGIEFKNDIYFFRFCYFFYIFDYFYDVEGKRFDTIASFERITKFNTDNKREVKQQYLKNFIDIDNPEGKHYPFTFKTTDAFLTEIEYSLGINREKLKSIPG
;
A
#
# COMPACT_ATOMS: atom_id res chain seq x y z
N MET A 1 30.47 31.45 -3.96
CA MET A 1 29.13 30.91 -4.19
C MET A 1 29.15 30.27 -5.57
N ILE A 2 28.89 28.96 -5.65
CA ILE A 2 28.82 28.26 -6.95
C ILE A 2 27.40 28.44 -7.46
N GLN A 3 27.22 28.96 -8.67
CA GLN A 3 25.89 29.18 -9.24
C GLN A 3 25.48 28.03 -10.17
N VAL A 4 24.19 27.72 -10.25
CA VAL A 4 23.64 26.58 -11.01
C VAL A 4 23.93 26.62 -12.51
N ASP A 5 24.05 27.82 -13.05
CA ASP A 5 24.31 28.14 -14.44
C ASP A 5 25.81 28.19 -14.78
N THR A 6 26.69 27.93 -13.81
CA THR A 6 28.13 27.81 -14.08
C THR A 6 28.51 26.39 -14.46
N LYS A 7 29.65 26.22 -15.13
CA LYS A 7 30.23 24.92 -15.50
C LYS A 7 30.47 24.07 -14.25
N ARG A 8 31.00 24.67 -13.18
CA ARG A 8 31.17 24.00 -11.88
C ARG A 8 29.84 23.64 -11.24
N GLY A 9 28.88 24.55 -11.22
CA GLY A 9 27.54 24.26 -10.65
C GLY A 9 26.80 23.17 -11.41
N THR A 10 26.87 23.19 -12.73
CA THR A 10 26.29 22.17 -13.60
C THR A 10 26.93 20.80 -13.35
N ALA A 11 28.25 20.74 -13.25
CA ALA A 11 28.96 19.49 -12.96
C ALA A 11 28.62 18.96 -11.57
N LEU A 12 28.52 19.84 -10.57
CA LEU A 12 28.16 19.48 -9.20
C LEU A 12 26.74 18.91 -9.12
N ASP A 13 25.76 19.59 -9.71
CA ASP A 13 24.37 19.13 -9.80
C ASP A 13 24.27 17.80 -10.54
N PHE A 14 24.98 17.66 -11.66
CA PHE A 14 24.97 16.45 -12.47
C PHE A 14 25.58 15.26 -11.74
N ILE A 15 26.74 15.42 -11.07
CA ILE A 15 27.37 14.32 -10.32
C ILE A 15 26.43 13.78 -9.25
N VAL A 16 25.80 14.67 -8.47
CA VAL A 16 24.87 14.24 -7.41
C VAL A 16 23.60 13.62 -7.98
N TYR A 17 23.10 14.12 -9.11
CA TYR A 17 22.00 13.52 -9.85
C TYR A 17 22.32 12.07 -10.26
N VAL A 18 23.47 11.82 -10.90
CA VAL A 18 23.83 10.47 -11.36
C VAL A 18 23.93 9.51 -10.20
N ILE A 19 24.55 9.92 -9.09
CA ILE A 19 24.68 9.01 -7.95
C ILE A 19 23.30 8.74 -7.32
N ALA A 20 22.38 9.71 -7.29
CA ALA A 20 21.01 9.46 -6.81
C ALA A 20 20.23 8.47 -7.72
N MET A 21 20.57 8.40 -9.01
CA MET A 21 19.97 7.47 -9.97
C MET A 21 20.63 6.08 -9.94
N GLU A 22 21.95 6.01 -9.75
CA GLU A 22 22.77 4.80 -9.88
C GLU A 22 23.12 4.10 -8.56
N ASP A 23 23.01 4.77 -7.40
CA ASP A 23 23.32 4.19 -6.08
C ASP A 23 22.05 3.93 -5.25
N PRO A 24 21.26 2.90 -5.60
CA PRO A 24 20.00 2.64 -4.93
C PRO A 24 20.17 2.09 -3.51
N VAL A 25 21.39 1.99 -2.95
CA VAL A 25 21.64 1.32 -1.66
C VAL A 25 21.63 2.29 -0.47
N SER A 26 21.72 3.61 -0.67
CA SER A 26 21.71 4.57 0.45
C SER A 26 20.41 4.57 1.28
N TYR A 27 20.44 4.10 2.53
CA TYR A 27 19.28 4.03 3.45
C TYR A 27 18.75 5.40 3.92
N HIS A 28 19.35 6.47 3.41
CA HIS A 28 19.44 7.75 4.09
C HIS A 28 19.40 8.88 3.04
N GLY A 29 18.61 9.94 3.28
CA GLY A 29 18.33 10.99 2.28
C GLY A 29 19.55 11.85 1.93
N ILE A 30 19.36 12.90 1.11
CA ILE A 30 20.46 13.77 0.62
C ILE A 30 21.33 14.42 1.71
N HIS A 31 20.76 14.64 2.90
CA HIS A 31 21.48 15.20 4.06
C HIS A 31 22.46 14.19 4.69
N GLU A 32 22.24 12.89 4.51
CA GLU A 32 23.09 11.82 5.04
C GLU A 32 23.97 11.19 3.94
N PHE A 33 23.63 11.43 2.68
CA PHE A 33 24.37 11.02 1.47
C PHE A 33 25.84 11.45 1.46
N PHE A 34 26.20 12.55 2.16
CA PHE A 34 27.56 13.04 2.28
C PHE A 34 28.21 12.80 3.65
N LEU A 35 27.76 11.81 4.42
CA LEU A 35 28.35 11.44 5.73
C LEU A 35 28.39 12.63 6.71
N GLN A 36 27.20 13.09 7.10
CA GLN A 36 27.06 13.89 8.30
C GLN A 36 27.42 13.05 9.52
N ASN A 37 28.69 13.12 9.94
CA ASN A 37 29.07 13.03 11.35
C ASN A 37 28.50 14.25 12.10
N PHE A 38 27.19 14.46 12.05
CA PHE A 38 26.55 15.08 13.18
C PHE A 38 26.71 14.06 14.31
N LYS A 39 27.38 14.45 15.38
CA LYS A 39 27.05 13.86 16.66
C LYS A 39 25.57 14.13 16.84
N ILE A 40 24.75 13.13 16.55
CA ILE A 40 23.50 12.98 17.26
C ILE A 40 23.99 12.88 18.70
N ASP A 41 23.85 13.96 19.46
CA ASP A 41 23.91 13.83 20.90
C ASP A 41 22.85 12.80 21.21
N LYS A 42 23.30 11.57 21.53
CA LYS A 42 22.42 10.56 22.08
C LYS A 42 21.67 11.29 23.17
N PRO A 43 20.31 11.27 23.18
CA PRO A 43 19.58 11.96 24.22
C PRO A 43 20.22 11.55 25.54
N THR A 44 20.63 12.53 26.33
CA THR A 44 21.30 12.33 27.62
C THR A 44 20.47 11.44 28.55
N TYR A 45 19.21 11.23 28.20
CA TYR A 45 18.36 10.17 28.66
C TYR A 45 17.75 9.39 27.49
N ILE A 46 18.38 8.27 27.14
CA ILE A 46 17.68 7.12 26.55
C ILE A 46 16.95 6.49 27.74
N PRO A 47 15.61 6.42 27.76
CA PRO A 47 14.91 5.75 28.84
C PRO A 47 15.45 4.34 28.96
N ASP A 48 15.80 3.93 30.18
CA ASP A 48 16.31 2.59 30.41
C ASP A 48 15.27 1.58 29.88
N ILE A 49 15.74 0.47 29.32
CA ILE A 49 14.88 -0.65 28.92
C ILE A 49 14.00 -1.08 30.10
N GLY A 50 14.46 -0.90 31.34
CA GLY A 50 13.67 -1.05 32.55
C GLY A 50 12.41 -0.15 32.61
N ASP A 51 12.52 1.14 32.28
CA ASP A 51 11.41 2.10 32.34
C ASP A 51 10.37 1.86 31.24
N ILE A 52 10.82 1.42 30.06
CA ILE A 52 9.95 1.04 28.94
C ILE A 52 9.25 -0.29 29.23
N LYS A 53 9.97 -1.28 29.79
CA LYS A 53 9.38 -2.55 30.26
C LYS A 53 8.31 -2.33 31.32
N VAL A 54 8.57 -1.53 32.35
CA VAL A 54 7.59 -1.24 33.40
C VAL A 54 6.32 -0.57 32.84
N ARG A 55 6.43 0.28 31.81
CA ARG A 55 5.26 0.88 31.16
C ARG A 55 4.48 -0.09 30.26
N LEU A 56 5.16 -1.06 29.65
CA LEU A 56 4.56 -2.06 28.77
C LEU A 56 4.00 -3.27 29.53
N ASP A 57 4.64 -3.67 30.63
CA ASP A 57 4.19 -4.72 31.55
C ASP A 57 2.87 -4.34 32.24
N ASN A 58 2.62 -3.04 32.42
CA ASN A 58 1.35 -2.51 32.95
C ASN A 58 0.16 -2.61 31.96
N ILE A 59 0.36 -3.12 30.74
CA ILE A 59 -0.66 -3.21 29.67
C ILE A 59 -1.04 -4.69 29.38
N GLU A 60 -0.66 -5.61 30.27
CA GLU A 60 -0.53 -7.06 30.05
C GLU A 60 -1.56 -7.82 29.18
N GLY A 61 -1.01 -8.81 28.46
CA GLY A 61 -1.64 -10.03 27.90
C GLY A 61 -0.58 -10.98 27.30
N ASP A 62 -0.71 -12.29 27.51
CA ASP A 62 0.34 -13.33 27.44
C ASP A 62 0.96 -13.61 26.04
N LEU A 63 2.26 -13.36 25.92
CA LEU A 63 3.16 -13.92 24.90
C LEU A 63 4.48 -14.23 25.60
N ILE A 64 5.09 -15.37 25.26
CA ILE A 64 6.37 -15.84 25.83
C ILE A 64 7.40 -14.71 25.72
N ILE A 65 8.10 -14.41 26.83
CA ILE A 65 9.02 -13.26 26.98
C ILE A 65 10.02 -13.16 25.82
N GLU A 66 10.50 -14.29 25.30
CA GLU A 66 11.42 -14.34 24.16
C GLU A 66 10.79 -13.88 22.85
N VAL A 67 9.55 -14.28 22.56
CA VAL A 67 8.79 -13.84 21.38
C VAL A 67 8.41 -12.37 21.49
N LYS A 68 8.02 -11.91 22.68
CA LYS A 68 7.80 -10.47 22.95
C LYS A 68 9.06 -9.65 22.71
N ASN A 69 10.21 -10.13 23.17
CA ASN A 69 11.48 -9.42 22.98
C ASN A 69 11.91 -9.38 21.51
N ILE A 70 11.66 -10.44 20.73
CA ILE A 70 11.92 -10.45 19.29
C ILE A 70 10.99 -9.47 18.58
N ILE A 71 9.68 -9.52 18.84
CA ILE A 71 8.70 -8.61 18.23
C ILE A 71 8.99 -7.15 18.62
N ILE A 72 9.35 -6.87 19.89
CA ILE A 72 9.70 -5.52 20.33
C ILE A 72 11.02 -5.07 19.68
N ALA A 73 12.03 -5.94 19.58
CA ALA A 73 13.27 -5.61 18.90
C ALA A 73 13.03 -5.36 17.40
N GLU A 74 12.23 -6.18 16.73
CA GLU A 74 11.85 -6.00 15.32
C GLU A 74 11.00 -4.76 15.11
N ILE A 75 10.03 -4.47 15.99
CA ILE A 75 9.22 -3.24 15.91
C ILE A 75 10.08 -2.01 16.19
N ILE A 76 10.99 -2.04 17.16
CA ILE A 76 11.93 -0.94 17.40
C ILE A 76 12.86 -0.77 16.21
N GLN A 77 13.33 -1.87 15.63
CA GLN A 77 14.21 -1.82 14.47
C GLN A 77 13.46 -1.34 13.23
N ASP A 78 12.20 -1.72 13.03
CA ASP A 78 11.33 -1.22 11.98
C ASP A 78 10.98 0.26 12.22
N LEU A 79 10.68 0.65 13.45
CA LEU A 79 10.40 2.05 13.79
C LEU A 79 11.63 2.95 13.59
N VAL A 80 12.82 2.47 13.97
CA VAL A 80 14.08 3.19 13.74
C VAL A 80 14.48 3.18 12.26
N SER A 81 14.19 2.11 11.53
CA SER A 81 14.55 1.98 10.11
C SER A 81 13.60 2.72 9.17
N TYR A 82 12.30 2.79 9.51
CA TYR A 82 11.26 3.31 8.62
C TYR A 82 10.64 4.62 9.10
N TYR A 83 10.68 4.92 10.40
CA TYR A 83 10.12 6.14 11.01
C TYR A 83 11.15 6.93 11.85
N PRO A 84 12.41 7.12 11.40
CA PRO A 84 13.43 7.82 12.18
C PRO A 84 13.08 9.29 12.43
N LYS A 85 12.17 9.87 11.62
CA LYS A 85 11.75 11.27 11.73
C LYS A 85 10.57 11.47 12.69
N GLU A 86 9.66 10.51 12.84
CA GLU A 86 8.59 10.59 13.83
C GLU A 86 9.10 10.33 15.26
N LEU A 87 10.17 9.54 15.41
CA LEU A 87 10.80 9.23 16.70
C LEU A 87 11.86 10.25 17.15
N SER A 88 12.21 11.22 16.31
CA SER A 88 13.09 12.34 16.65
C SER A 88 12.42 13.62 16.17
N PRO A 89 11.70 14.36 17.02
CA PRO A 89 11.14 15.63 16.63
C PRO A 89 12.29 16.57 16.31
N GLN A 90 12.62 16.75 15.03
CA GLN A 90 13.51 17.82 14.61
C GLN A 90 12.72 19.13 14.66
N LYS A 91 12.59 19.66 15.88
CA LYS A 91 12.56 21.10 16.05
C LYS A 91 13.98 21.56 15.76
N ILE A 92 14.19 22.22 14.63
CA ILE A 92 15.47 22.84 14.30
C ILE A 92 15.69 23.94 15.34
N GLU A 93 16.49 23.67 16.37
CA GLU A 93 17.10 24.74 17.15
C GLU A 93 18.09 25.44 16.23
N SER A 94 17.88 26.74 16.06
CA SER A 94 18.73 27.65 15.29
C SER A 94 20.19 27.51 15.73
N SER A 95 21.01 26.86 14.91
CA SER A 95 22.46 27.06 14.96
C SER A 95 22.80 28.27 14.08
N ASP A 96 23.65 29.16 14.58
CA ASP A 96 24.04 30.44 13.97
C ASP A 96 24.86 30.31 12.66
N GLU A 97 24.90 29.12 12.04
CA GLU A 97 25.39 28.91 10.66
C GLU A 97 24.42 27.98 9.91
N LEU A 98 23.22 28.48 9.63
CA LEU A 98 22.34 27.89 8.62
C LEU A 98 23.03 28.05 7.26
N ILE A 99 23.67 26.98 6.77
CA ILE A 99 24.14 26.92 5.38
C ILE A 99 22.89 26.98 4.50
N THR A 100 22.63 28.16 3.94
CA THR A 100 21.46 28.45 3.11
C THR A 100 21.66 28.05 1.65
N ASP A 101 22.90 27.70 1.26
CA ASP A 101 23.30 27.33 -0.09
C ASP A 101 23.62 25.82 -0.19
N TYR A 102 22.77 25.09 -0.90
CA TYR A 102 22.87 23.65 -1.16
C TYR A 102 24.16 23.24 -1.88
N PHE A 103 24.70 24.06 -2.77
CA PHE A 103 25.97 23.77 -3.44
C PHE A 103 27.18 24.02 -2.55
N GLU A 104 27.12 25.01 -1.66
CA GLU A 104 28.17 25.18 -0.66
C GLU A 104 28.23 23.95 0.26
N TYR A 105 27.07 23.42 0.64
CA TYR A 105 26.99 22.16 1.39
C TYR A 105 27.65 20.99 0.63
N ILE A 106 27.27 20.73 -0.62
CA ILE A 106 27.85 19.62 -1.40
C ILE A 106 29.34 19.81 -1.64
N ASN A 107 29.76 21.03 -1.96
CA ASN A 107 31.15 21.32 -2.32
C ASN A 107 32.15 21.11 -1.16
N ARG A 108 31.65 21.03 0.10
CA ARG A 108 32.49 20.61 1.25
C ARG A 108 32.92 19.14 1.17
N TYR A 109 32.16 18.31 0.44
CA TYR A 109 32.39 16.87 0.32
C TYR A 109 32.91 16.48 -1.07
N LEU A 110 32.53 17.25 -2.09
CA LEU A 110 33.03 17.12 -3.45
C LEU A 110 33.74 18.42 -3.84
N ASN A 111 35.08 18.40 -3.86
CA ASN A 111 35.85 19.56 -4.29
C ASN A 111 35.74 19.75 -5.81
N ILE A 112 34.71 20.48 -6.27
CA ILE A 112 34.43 20.61 -7.71
C ILE A 112 35.54 21.34 -8.47
N ASN A 113 36.35 22.15 -7.77
CA ASN A 113 37.51 22.82 -8.37
C ASN A 113 38.61 21.84 -8.80
N ALA A 114 38.66 20.64 -8.21
CA ALA A 114 39.57 19.58 -8.64
C ALA A 114 39.06 18.82 -9.88
N VAL A 115 37.75 18.90 -10.14
CA VAL A 115 37.08 18.23 -11.27
C VAL A 115 37.04 19.15 -12.49
N ILE A 116 36.63 20.40 -12.31
CA ILE A 116 36.44 21.40 -13.37
C ILE A 116 37.41 22.58 -13.18
N VAL A 117 38.36 22.69 -14.12
CA VAL A 117 39.48 23.64 -14.03
C VAL A 117 39.02 25.05 -14.40
N ASN A 118 38.30 25.18 -15.52
CA ASN A 118 37.83 26.47 -16.03
C ASN A 118 36.33 26.61 -15.81
N ASP A 119 35.95 27.70 -15.13
CA ASP A 119 34.56 28.02 -14.88
C ASP A 119 34.04 29.01 -15.92
N GLY A 120 32.78 28.86 -16.29
CA GLY A 120 32.10 29.69 -17.28
C GLY A 120 30.60 29.47 -17.20
N THR A 121 29.82 30.37 -17.77
CA THR A 121 28.36 30.22 -17.83
C THR A 121 27.96 29.18 -18.87
N VAL A 122 26.96 28.37 -18.55
CA VAL A 122 26.40 27.31 -19.40
C VAL A 122 24.99 27.74 -19.83
N ASP A 123 24.77 27.80 -21.14
CA ASP A 123 23.46 28.09 -21.73
C ASP A 123 22.82 26.79 -22.23
N PHE A 124 21.91 26.22 -21.44
CA PHE A 124 21.21 24.97 -21.76
C PHE A 124 20.31 25.04 -23.01
N SER A 125 20.03 26.22 -23.56
CA SER A 125 19.17 26.33 -24.74
C SER A 125 19.80 25.78 -26.03
N ASN A 126 21.13 25.62 -26.06
CA ASN A 126 21.89 25.25 -27.26
C ASN A 126 22.78 24.01 -27.07
N ILE A 127 22.55 23.22 -26.01
CA ILE A 127 23.44 22.12 -25.62
C ILE A 127 22.77 20.78 -25.91
N GLY A 128 23.43 19.95 -26.70
CA GLY A 128 22.99 18.61 -27.08
C GLY A 128 23.79 17.47 -26.42
N SER A 129 24.95 17.73 -25.82
CA SER A 129 25.78 16.68 -25.20
C SER A 129 26.72 17.18 -24.10
N ILE A 130 27.33 16.25 -23.38
CA ILE A 130 28.30 16.56 -22.31
C ILE A 130 29.61 17.15 -22.87
N ASP A 131 30.02 16.72 -24.06
CA ASP A 131 31.27 17.13 -24.73
C ASP A 131 31.23 18.59 -25.21
N GLU A 132 30.03 19.17 -25.35
CA GLU A 132 29.84 20.58 -25.69
C GLU A 132 30.13 21.52 -24.50
N ILE A 133 30.13 20.97 -23.27
CA ILE A 133 30.45 21.72 -22.04
C ILE A 133 31.83 21.35 -21.50
N TYR A 134 32.18 20.07 -21.49
CA TYR A 134 33.37 19.54 -20.81
C TYR A 134 34.33 18.90 -21.81
N ASN A 135 35.63 19.03 -21.56
CA ASN A 135 36.63 18.30 -22.34
C ASN A 135 36.83 16.88 -21.79
N ASP A 136 37.53 16.02 -22.56
CA ASP A 136 37.77 14.62 -22.19
C ASP A 136 38.39 14.45 -20.79
N GLU A 137 39.29 15.34 -20.38
CA GLU A 137 39.92 15.28 -19.05
C GLU A 137 38.89 15.54 -17.93
N GLU A 138 38.05 16.56 -18.11
CA GLU A 138 36.98 16.90 -17.18
C GLU A 138 35.92 15.80 -17.12
N ILE A 139 35.53 15.22 -18.26
CA ILE A 139 34.59 14.09 -18.33
C ILE A 139 35.16 12.88 -17.59
N ASN A 140 36.42 12.55 -17.79
CA ASN A 140 37.07 11.45 -17.09
C ASN A 140 37.13 11.69 -15.57
N LYS A 141 37.34 12.93 -15.13
CA LYS A 141 37.28 13.30 -13.71
C LYS A 141 35.86 13.19 -13.14
N ILE A 142 34.83 13.57 -13.89
CA ILE A 142 33.42 13.38 -13.52
C ILE A 142 33.12 11.88 -13.33
N VAL A 143 33.46 11.05 -14.33
CA VAL A 143 33.29 9.58 -14.29
C VAL A 143 34.00 8.99 -13.07
N SER A 144 35.26 9.36 -12.85
CA SER A 144 36.06 8.87 -11.73
C SER A 144 35.48 9.27 -10.36
N THR A 145 34.94 10.49 -10.26
CA THR A 145 34.32 10.99 -9.03
C THR A 145 33.06 10.18 -8.70
N ILE A 146 32.16 10.00 -9.68
CA ILE A 146 30.92 9.22 -9.51
C ILE A 146 31.26 7.78 -9.08
N LYS A 147 32.18 7.12 -9.80
CA LYS A 147 32.65 5.77 -9.47
C LYS A 147 33.14 5.67 -8.03
N THR A 148 34.00 6.60 -7.64
CA THR A 148 34.62 6.60 -6.31
C THR A 148 33.55 6.70 -5.22
N ILE A 149 32.58 7.60 -5.39
CA ILE A 149 31.51 7.78 -4.40
C ILE A 149 30.65 6.52 -4.29
N ILE A 150 30.19 5.95 -5.41
CA ILE A 150 29.37 4.72 -5.43
C ILE A 150 30.11 3.57 -4.73
N ILE A 151 31.40 3.37 -5.03
CA ILE A 151 32.22 2.32 -4.41
C ILE A 151 32.35 2.54 -2.90
N ILE A 152 32.61 3.78 -2.46
CA ILE A 152 32.72 4.11 -1.03
C ILE A 152 31.40 3.82 -0.32
N THR A 153 30.27 4.26 -0.86
CA THR A 153 28.95 4.05 -0.26
C THR A 153 28.61 2.56 -0.17
N ALA A 154 28.86 1.80 -1.22
CA ALA A 154 28.62 0.36 -1.24
C ALA A 154 29.47 -0.37 -0.18
N ASN A 155 30.75 -0.01 -0.04
CA ASN A 155 31.64 -0.57 0.99
C ASN A 155 31.18 -0.24 2.41
N ILE A 156 30.70 0.98 2.66
CA ILE A 156 30.16 1.39 3.96
C ILE A 156 28.91 0.56 4.29
N VAL A 157 28.00 0.38 3.33
CA VAL A 157 26.80 -0.44 3.53
C VAL A 157 27.17 -1.88 3.87
N GLN A 158 28.11 -2.48 3.15
CA GLN A 158 28.60 -3.83 3.45
C GLN A 158 29.16 -3.94 4.87
N GLN A 159 29.90 -2.94 5.33
CA GLN A 159 30.45 -2.90 6.69
C GLN A 159 29.38 -2.73 7.78
N LEU A 160 28.27 -2.06 7.48
CA LEU A 160 27.14 -1.90 8.40
C LEU A 160 26.27 -3.16 8.47
N GLN A 161 26.12 -3.88 7.36
CA GLN A 161 25.31 -5.09 7.24
C GLN A 161 25.99 -6.38 7.75
N LYS A 162 26.81 -6.30 8.81
CA LYS A 162 27.70 -7.34 9.40
C LYS A 162 27.18 -8.78 9.58
N HIS A 163 25.95 -9.13 9.20
CA HIS A 163 25.33 -10.45 9.36
C HIS A 163 24.73 -11.13 8.11
N LYS A 164 24.92 -10.63 6.88
CA LYS A 164 24.59 -11.42 5.68
C LYS A 164 25.73 -11.38 4.66
N SER A 165 26.47 -12.48 4.58
CA SER A 165 27.44 -12.73 3.53
C SER A 165 26.72 -13.03 2.22
N GLU A 166 26.27 -12.00 1.53
CA GLU A 166 26.02 -12.08 0.10
C GLU A 166 26.96 -11.07 -0.56
N ASN A 167 27.94 -11.60 -1.29
CA ASN A 167 28.78 -10.80 -2.17
C ASN A 167 27.84 -10.16 -3.21
N LEU A 168 27.43 -8.91 -2.99
CA LEU A 168 26.93 -8.08 -4.07
C LEU A 168 28.09 -7.94 -5.07
N PRO A 169 27.94 -8.39 -6.32
CA PRO A 169 28.95 -8.13 -7.33
C PRO A 169 28.88 -6.64 -7.63
N ILE A 170 29.68 -5.82 -6.94
CA ILE A 170 30.00 -4.48 -7.41
C ILE A 170 30.82 -4.72 -8.67
N ASN A 171 30.18 -4.77 -9.81
CA ASN A 171 30.85 -4.88 -11.08
C ASN A 171 31.50 -3.50 -11.31
N ASP A 172 32.81 -3.38 -11.11
CA ASP A 172 33.63 -2.16 -11.30
C ASP A 172 33.48 -1.52 -12.73
N ASN A 173 32.66 -2.12 -13.59
CA ASN A 173 32.52 -1.88 -15.02
C ASN A 173 31.22 -1.17 -15.47
N GLU A 174 30.24 -0.90 -14.59
CA GLU A 174 28.94 -0.36 -15.07
C GLU A 174 28.99 1.15 -15.38
N ILE A 175 29.56 1.98 -14.51
CA ILE A 175 29.70 3.42 -14.80
C ILE A 175 30.85 3.61 -15.79
N ASN A 176 30.60 4.23 -16.95
CA ASN A 176 31.62 4.59 -17.93
C ASN A 176 31.19 5.83 -18.70
N SER A 177 32.02 6.36 -19.60
CA SER A 177 31.69 7.59 -20.32
C SER A 177 30.40 7.50 -21.15
N ALA A 178 30.04 6.32 -21.67
CA ALA A 178 28.79 6.14 -22.40
C ALA A 178 27.57 6.23 -21.47
N VAL A 179 27.62 5.57 -20.31
CA VAL A 179 26.57 5.66 -19.28
C VAL A 179 26.44 7.07 -18.74
N ILE A 180 27.56 7.75 -18.47
CA ILE A 180 27.55 9.16 -18.07
C ILE A 180 26.95 10.05 -19.16
N SER A 181 27.21 9.78 -20.43
CA SER A 181 26.62 10.54 -21.54
C SER A 181 25.10 10.35 -21.61
N GLU A 182 24.60 9.13 -21.41
CA GLU A 182 23.17 8.84 -21.35
C GLU A 182 22.49 9.57 -20.19
N HIS A 183 23.06 9.49 -18.99
CA HIS A 183 22.58 10.24 -17.84
C HIS A 183 22.59 11.75 -18.07
N PHE A 184 23.59 12.25 -18.80
CA PHE A 184 23.67 13.66 -19.13
C PHE A 184 22.53 14.09 -20.06
N GLN A 185 22.13 13.25 -21.02
CA GLN A 185 20.96 13.52 -21.86
C GLN A 185 19.68 13.63 -21.03
N ASN A 186 19.47 12.68 -20.12
CA ASN A 186 18.30 12.72 -19.23
C ASN A 186 18.31 13.96 -18.33
N TYR A 187 19.49 14.31 -17.79
CA TYR A 187 19.69 15.52 -17.02
C TYR A 187 19.38 16.80 -17.81
N LEU A 188 19.80 16.88 -19.09
CA LEU A 188 19.47 18.00 -19.97
C LEU A 188 17.96 18.15 -20.17
N LEU A 189 17.24 17.04 -20.40
CA LEU A 189 15.78 17.05 -20.54
C LEU A 189 15.09 17.62 -19.28
N LEU A 190 15.59 17.27 -18.09
CA LEU A 190 15.07 17.78 -16.82
C LEU A 190 15.41 19.28 -16.63
N LYS A 191 16.62 19.71 -17.03
CA LYS A 191 17.02 21.12 -17.03
C LYS A 191 16.21 21.99 -17.98
N ILE A 192 15.76 21.46 -19.12
CA ILE A 192 14.87 22.17 -20.03
C ILE A 192 13.51 22.44 -19.38
N ILE A 193 12.98 21.49 -18.60
CA ILE A 193 11.72 21.66 -17.86
C ILE A 193 11.85 22.73 -16.79
N SER A 194 12.99 22.79 -16.09
CA SER A 194 13.23 23.75 -15.02
C SER A 194 14.73 24.10 -14.95
N PRO A 195 15.18 25.18 -15.63
CA PRO A 195 16.60 25.48 -15.76
C PRO A 195 17.23 26.02 -14.47
N ASN A 196 16.42 26.66 -13.62
CA ASN A 196 16.87 27.38 -12.44
C ASN A 196 16.84 26.55 -11.15
N ILE A 197 16.59 25.24 -11.23
CA ILE A 197 16.55 24.35 -10.07
C ILE A 197 17.72 23.38 -10.03
N TYR A 198 18.03 22.90 -8.84
CA TYR A 198 18.93 21.78 -8.62
C TYR A 198 18.20 20.47 -8.88
N ILE A 199 18.54 19.81 -9.99
CA ILE A 199 17.92 18.53 -10.34
C ILE A 199 18.33 17.46 -9.32
N SER A 200 19.58 17.50 -8.86
CA SER A 200 20.10 16.61 -7.81
C SER A 200 19.29 16.67 -6.51
N TYR A 201 18.89 17.86 -6.06
CA TYR A 201 18.10 18.02 -4.85
C TYR A 201 16.80 17.21 -4.91
N TYR A 202 16.05 17.36 -6.01
CA TYR A 202 14.78 16.67 -6.21
C TYR A 202 14.97 15.18 -6.50
N ALA A 203 16.02 14.81 -7.25
CA ALA A 203 16.37 13.42 -7.52
C ALA A 203 16.60 12.65 -6.21
N SER A 204 17.42 13.18 -5.30
CA SER A 204 17.68 12.51 -4.02
C SER A 204 16.46 12.53 -3.09
N LEU A 205 15.59 13.53 -3.21
CA LEU A 205 14.35 13.59 -2.45
C LEU A 205 13.40 12.46 -2.86
N ILE A 206 13.18 12.29 -4.17
CA ILE A 206 12.35 11.23 -4.74
C ILE A 206 12.95 9.86 -4.43
N PHE A 207 14.26 9.73 -4.52
CA PHE A 207 14.96 8.53 -4.09
C PHE A 207 14.68 8.16 -2.63
N SER A 208 14.75 9.12 -1.72
CA SER A 208 14.43 8.90 -0.31
C SER A 208 12.96 8.48 -0.11
N LEU A 209 12.03 9.10 -0.85
CA LEU A 209 10.61 8.77 -0.79
C LEU A 209 10.33 7.36 -1.33
N GLN A 210 10.90 6.99 -2.48
CA GLN A 210 10.74 5.66 -3.08
C GLN A 210 11.04 4.55 -2.08
N LYS A 211 12.17 4.66 -1.36
CA LYS A 211 12.57 3.68 -0.35
C LYS A 211 11.57 3.53 0.78
N ARG A 212 11.06 4.65 1.29
CA ARG A 212 10.08 4.66 2.38
C ARG A 212 8.71 4.16 1.93
N ALA A 213 8.34 4.49 0.69
CA ALA A 213 7.02 4.25 0.12
C ALA A 213 6.78 2.78 -0.30
N SER A 214 7.82 2.02 -0.63
CA SER A 214 7.68 0.65 -1.14
C SER A 214 6.83 -0.27 -0.23
N ASN A 215 7.01 -0.19 1.09
CA ASN A 215 6.25 -0.99 2.05
C ASN A 215 4.76 -0.59 2.11
N PHE A 216 4.47 0.72 2.07
CA PHE A 216 3.10 1.23 2.05
C PHE A 216 2.36 0.80 0.78
N LEU A 217 3.03 0.89 -0.37
CA LEU A 217 2.47 0.42 -1.64
C LEU A 217 2.20 -1.09 -1.61
N SER A 218 3.14 -1.89 -1.13
CA SER A 218 2.99 -3.34 -1.00
C SER A 218 1.83 -3.72 -0.09
N ARG A 219 1.70 -3.03 1.05
CA ARG A 219 0.57 -3.21 1.98
C ARG A 219 -0.76 -2.87 1.32
N PHE A 220 -0.83 -1.74 0.62
CA PHE A 220 -2.03 -1.31 -0.09
C PHE A 220 -2.47 -2.33 -1.15
N ILE A 221 -1.54 -2.82 -1.97
CA ILE A 221 -1.80 -3.87 -2.98
C ILE A 221 -2.37 -5.13 -2.33
N ARG A 222 -1.77 -5.59 -1.23
CA ARG A 222 -2.26 -6.77 -0.50
C ARG A 222 -3.67 -6.56 0.06
N GLU A 223 -3.95 -5.39 0.62
CA GLU A 223 -5.27 -5.05 1.15
C GLU A 223 -6.33 -5.00 0.04
N VAL A 224 -6.02 -4.34 -1.08
CA VAL A 224 -6.93 -4.25 -2.24
C VAL A 224 -7.20 -5.62 -2.85
N ASN A 225 -6.17 -6.46 -3.04
CA ASN A 225 -6.35 -7.83 -3.53
C ASN A 225 -7.19 -8.65 -2.54
N GLY A 226 -6.86 -8.61 -1.24
CA GLY A 226 -7.57 -9.36 -0.21
C GLY A 226 -9.06 -9.00 -0.12
N VAL A 227 -9.41 -7.72 -0.30
CA VAL A 227 -10.81 -7.28 -0.35
C VAL A 227 -11.48 -7.62 -1.67
N SER A 228 -10.78 -7.44 -2.80
CA SER A 228 -11.31 -7.66 -4.15
C SER A 228 -11.55 -9.14 -4.48
N GLU A 229 -10.76 -10.02 -3.88
CA GLU A 229 -10.82 -11.47 -4.04
C GLU A 229 -11.52 -12.16 -2.86
N SER A 230 -12.01 -11.37 -1.89
CA SER A 230 -12.71 -11.92 -0.74
C SER A 230 -13.93 -12.70 -1.19
N ILE A 231 -13.92 -13.98 -0.84
CA ILE A 231 -15.04 -14.88 -1.05
C ILE A 231 -16.16 -14.66 -0.03
N LEU A 232 -15.90 -13.91 1.04
CA LEU A 232 -16.88 -13.55 2.06
C LEU A 232 -17.58 -12.24 1.69
N ILE A 233 -18.81 -12.05 2.15
CA ILE A 233 -19.43 -10.75 1.97
C ILE A 233 -18.66 -9.70 2.78
N ASN A 234 -18.41 -8.54 2.16
CA ASN A 234 -17.68 -7.42 2.72
C ASN A 234 -18.54 -6.15 2.66
N LYS A 235 -18.04 -5.05 3.22
CA LYS A 235 -18.54 -3.67 3.12
C LYS A 235 -18.80 -3.20 1.66
N TYR A 236 -18.54 -3.99 0.63
CA TYR A 236 -18.82 -3.59 -0.74
C TYR A 236 -19.60 -4.71 -1.44
N SER A 237 -20.73 -4.36 -2.05
CA SER A 237 -21.63 -5.35 -2.66
C SER A 237 -20.99 -6.08 -3.85
N SER A 238 -19.97 -5.50 -4.48
CA SER A 238 -19.13 -6.17 -5.49
C SER A 238 -17.70 -5.63 -5.46
N ARG A 239 -16.77 -6.35 -6.11
CA ARG A 239 -15.40 -5.90 -6.37
C ARG A 239 -15.39 -4.56 -7.09
N GLU A 240 -16.24 -4.39 -8.08
CA GLU A 240 -16.35 -3.17 -8.87
C GLU A 240 -16.70 -1.96 -7.99
N LYS A 241 -17.70 -2.08 -7.10
CA LYS A 241 -18.05 -0.98 -6.19
C LYS A 241 -16.94 -0.66 -5.19
N TYR A 242 -16.19 -1.66 -4.75
CA TYR A 242 -15.03 -1.43 -3.89
C TYR A 242 -13.94 -0.64 -4.63
N LEU A 243 -13.58 -1.07 -5.84
CA LEU A 243 -12.58 -0.41 -6.65
C LEU A 243 -13.01 1.03 -7.02
N ASP A 244 -14.27 1.23 -7.41
CA ASP A 244 -14.82 2.56 -7.72
C ASP A 244 -14.74 3.48 -6.48
N TYR A 245 -15.04 2.97 -5.28
CA TYR A 245 -14.86 3.71 -4.03
C TYR A 245 -13.39 4.08 -3.77
N GLN A 246 -12.48 3.11 -3.88
CA GLN A 246 -11.05 3.33 -3.65
C GLN A 246 -10.45 4.33 -4.65
N ILE A 247 -10.88 4.29 -5.91
CA ILE A 247 -10.46 5.25 -6.94
C ILE A 247 -10.88 6.65 -6.52
N ASN A 248 -12.17 6.87 -6.22
CA ASN A 248 -12.67 8.18 -5.83
C ASN A 248 -11.95 8.76 -4.59
N GLU A 249 -11.71 7.93 -3.57
CA GLU A 249 -11.00 8.37 -2.36
C GLU A 249 -9.54 8.75 -2.67
N ASN A 250 -8.83 7.96 -3.47
CA ASN A 250 -7.43 8.24 -3.81
C ASN A 250 -7.31 9.43 -4.79
N GLU A 251 -8.29 9.67 -5.67
CA GLU A 251 -8.32 10.87 -6.53
C GLU A 251 -8.44 12.15 -5.70
N LYS A 252 -9.33 12.14 -4.70
CA LYS A 252 -9.48 13.26 -3.78
C LYS A 252 -8.19 13.53 -3.00
N LEU A 253 -7.59 12.49 -2.44
CA LEU A 253 -6.35 12.61 -1.67
C LEU A 253 -5.16 13.03 -2.54
N LEU A 254 -5.08 12.53 -3.78
CA LEU A 254 -4.09 13.00 -4.75
C LEU A 254 -4.24 14.51 -4.98
N PHE A 255 -5.45 15.00 -5.23
CA PHE A 255 -5.67 16.43 -5.46
C PHE A 255 -5.34 17.27 -4.22
N GLU A 256 -5.67 16.78 -3.02
CA GLU A 256 -5.41 17.46 -1.75
C GLU A 256 -3.90 17.59 -1.46
N HIS A 257 -3.11 16.55 -1.76
CA HIS A 257 -1.71 16.48 -1.34
C HIS A 257 -0.68 16.69 -2.45
N SER A 258 -1.00 16.49 -3.73
CA SER A 258 -0.04 16.53 -4.85
C SER A 258 0.73 17.85 -4.99
N PHE A 259 0.16 18.96 -4.50
CA PHE A 259 0.81 20.27 -4.49
C PHE A 259 1.79 20.47 -3.32
N GLN A 260 1.74 19.59 -2.31
CA GLN A 260 2.52 19.66 -1.06
C GLN A 260 3.48 18.47 -0.91
N THR A 261 3.21 17.36 -1.59
CA THR A 261 4.03 16.15 -1.54
C THR A 261 4.36 15.66 -2.95
N PRO A 262 5.64 15.40 -3.24
CA PRO A 262 6.04 14.80 -4.52
C PRO A 262 5.33 13.48 -4.74
N GLN A 263 4.79 13.30 -5.94
CA GLN A 263 4.14 12.05 -6.31
C GLN A 263 5.16 11.12 -6.94
N LEU A 264 5.26 9.92 -6.38
CA LEU A 264 6.01 8.82 -6.96
C LEU A 264 5.22 8.25 -8.12
N ASP A 265 5.95 7.86 -9.16
CA ASP A 265 5.40 7.24 -10.34
C ASP A 265 6.18 6.00 -10.78
N GLY A 266 5.54 5.19 -11.61
CA GLY A 266 6.12 3.97 -12.14
C GLY A 266 5.10 3.08 -12.86
N SER A 267 5.44 1.80 -12.93
CA SER A 267 4.73 0.81 -13.71
C SER A 267 4.40 -0.46 -12.90
N PHE A 268 3.35 -1.12 -13.37
CA PHE A 268 2.87 -2.39 -12.84
C PHE A 268 2.99 -3.43 -13.93
N PHE A 269 3.67 -4.54 -13.66
CA PHE A 269 3.83 -5.62 -14.61
C PHE A 269 2.98 -6.84 -14.20
N THR A 270 2.22 -7.35 -15.15
CA THR A 270 1.50 -8.63 -15.03
C THR A 270 2.32 -9.70 -15.73
N TYR A 271 2.84 -10.68 -15.00
CA TYR A 271 3.40 -11.89 -15.61
C TYR A 271 2.30 -12.94 -15.67
N THR A 272 1.97 -13.42 -16.87
CA THR A 272 1.00 -14.50 -17.08
C THR A 272 1.75 -15.81 -17.20
N GLU A 273 2.15 -16.39 -16.07
CA GLU A 273 2.47 -17.81 -15.98
C GLU A 273 1.44 -18.46 -15.07
N SER A 274 0.55 -19.26 -15.65
CA SER A 274 -0.61 -19.91 -15.03
C SER A 274 -1.78 -18.97 -14.69
N SER A 275 -2.98 -19.57 -14.57
CA SER A 275 -4.33 -19.00 -14.57
C SER A 275 -4.68 -18.03 -13.41
N ILE A 276 -3.69 -17.39 -12.80
CA ILE A 276 -3.81 -16.39 -11.75
C ILE A 276 -3.02 -15.16 -12.19
N ILE A 277 -3.66 -14.01 -12.31
CA ILE A 277 -2.95 -12.73 -12.53
C ILE A 277 -2.23 -12.39 -11.21
N LEU A 278 -1.04 -12.95 -11.02
CA LEU A 278 -0.12 -12.48 -10.01
C LEU A 278 0.64 -11.28 -10.61
N LEU A 279 0.25 -10.07 -10.19
CA LEU A 279 1.14 -8.92 -10.33
C LEU A 279 2.40 -9.21 -9.51
N GLN A 280 3.46 -9.66 -10.19
CA GLN A 280 4.70 -10.10 -9.54
C GLN A 280 5.70 -8.97 -9.33
N SER A 281 5.59 -7.85 -10.05
CA SER A 281 6.52 -6.73 -9.87
C SER A 281 5.88 -5.35 -10.02
N THR A 282 6.11 -4.54 -8.99
CA THR A 282 5.90 -3.09 -8.99
C THR A 282 7.25 -2.42 -9.16
N LEU A 283 7.37 -1.50 -10.10
CA LEU A 283 8.58 -0.69 -10.25
C LEU A 283 8.21 0.78 -10.09
N ILE A 284 8.65 1.40 -9.00
CA ILE A 284 8.67 2.86 -8.90
C ILE A 284 9.87 3.32 -9.73
N SER A 285 9.64 4.17 -10.72
CA SER A 285 10.69 4.73 -11.56
C SER A 285 11.11 6.09 -11.02
N LEU A 286 12.39 6.21 -10.62
CA LEU A 286 12.96 7.47 -10.15
C LEU A 286 12.89 8.56 -11.23
N GLU A 287 13.21 8.18 -12.46
CA GLU A 287 13.21 9.07 -13.61
C GLU A 287 11.81 9.59 -13.91
N GLU A 288 10.80 8.71 -14.00
CA GLU A 288 9.41 9.12 -14.26
C GLU A 288 8.86 9.97 -13.12
N SER A 289 9.12 9.57 -11.87
CA SER A 289 8.74 10.34 -10.68
C SER A 289 9.32 11.75 -10.73
N LEU A 290 10.61 11.87 -11.02
CA LEU A 290 11.32 13.15 -11.11
C LEU A 290 10.77 14.02 -12.23
N ARG A 291 10.65 13.47 -13.43
CA ARG A 291 10.12 14.19 -14.58
C ARG A 291 8.69 14.70 -14.35
N ASN A 292 7.82 13.86 -13.79
CA ASN A 292 6.44 14.25 -13.48
C ASN A 292 6.40 15.34 -12.42
N TYR A 293 7.19 15.18 -11.35
CA TYR A 293 7.22 16.14 -10.28
C TYR A 293 7.73 17.51 -10.74
N LEU A 294 8.83 17.56 -11.49
CA LEU A 294 9.34 18.81 -12.06
C LEU A 294 8.34 19.47 -13.01
N SER A 295 7.58 18.68 -13.76
CA SER A 295 6.51 19.19 -14.63
C SER A 295 5.37 19.84 -13.83
N ILE A 296 4.96 19.21 -12.72
CA ILE A 296 3.96 19.77 -11.79
C ILE A 296 4.48 21.06 -11.17
N LEU A 297 5.73 21.08 -10.69
CA LEU A 297 6.36 22.27 -10.14
C LEU A 297 6.33 23.42 -11.15
N ASN A 298 6.72 23.14 -12.40
CA ASN A 298 6.76 24.16 -13.46
C ASN A 298 5.36 24.73 -13.74
N ALA A 299 4.33 23.87 -13.76
CA ALA A 299 2.95 24.28 -13.97
C ALA A 299 2.33 25.02 -12.77
N SER A 300 2.78 24.76 -11.54
CA SER A 300 2.21 25.30 -10.30
C SER A 300 2.49 26.78 -10.01
N GLU A 301 3.26 27.46 -10.87
CA GLU A 301 3.76 28.83 -10.70
C GLU A 301 4.63 29.11 -9.45
N LEU A 302 4.84 28.13 -8.54
CA LEU A 302 5.80 28.21 -7.42
C LEU A 302 7.22 28.58 -7.90
N LEU A 303 7.63 28.01 -9.04
CA LEU A 303 8.88 28.33 -9.71
C LEU A 303 8.93 29.76 -10.23
N ARG A 304 7.80 30.30 -10.69
CA ARG A 304 7.69 31.67 -11.17
C ARG A 304 7.86 32.67 -10.03
N PHE A 305 7.20 32.40 -8.89
CA PHE A 305 7.32 33.23 -7.69
C PHE A 305 8.75 33.28 -7.15
N THR A 306 9.44 32.15 -7.17
CA THR A 306 10.83 32.07 -6.72
C THR A 306 11.80 32.78 -7.67
N THR A 307 11.62 32.59 -8.98
CA THR A 307 12.41 33.30 -9.99
C THR A 307 12.28 34.82 -9.86
N ILE A 308 11.11 35.32 -9.43
CA ILE A 308 10.82 36.75 -9.24
C ILE A 308 11.38 37.27 -7.90
N THR A 309 11.33 36.46 -6.83
CA THR A 309 11.63 36.92 -5.46
C THR A 309 13.04 36.58 -4.98
N GLY A 310 13.73 35.64 -5.61
CA GLY A 310 15.03 35.14 -5.17
C GLY A 310 14.99 34.36 -3.84
N ILE A 311 13.79 34.07 -3.31
CA ILE A 311 13.59 33.33 -2.07
C ILE A 311 13.62 31.83 -2.37
N ASN A 312 14.51 31.09 -1.70
CA ASN A 312 14.78 29.66 -1.91
C ASN A 312 13.55 28.78 -2.25
N LEU A 313 13.65 28.07 -3.38
CA LEU A 313 12.69 27.05 -3.87
C LEU A 313 12.57 25.83 -2.95
N TYR A 314 13.36 25.74 -1.88
CA TYR A 314 13.55 24.51 -1.11
C TYR A 314 12.49 24.26 -0.03
N GLN A 315 11.37 24.99 -0.04
CA GLN A 315 10.27 24.74 0.88
C GLN A 315 9.26 23.77 0.28
N TYR A 316 9.55 22.49 0.45
CA TYR A 316 8.50 21.53 0.75
C TYR A 316 8.56 21.16 2.23
N ILE A 317 7.39 21.19 2.86
CA ILE A 317 7.18 21.21 4.31
C ILE A 317 7.05 19.78 4.87
N GLU A 318 6.83 18.75 4.02
CA GLU A 318 6.60 17.38 4.50
C GLU A 318 7.14 16.29 3.55
N LEU A 319 7.98 15.39 4.07
CA LEU A 319 8.43 14.18 3.37
C LEU A 319 7.54 13.00 3.79
N ASN A 320 6.35 12.93 3.21
CA ASN A 320 5.34 11.94 3.57
C ASN A 320 5.25 10.83 2.52
N ALA A 321 5.75 9.64 2.87
CA ALA A 321 5.80 8.48 1.97
C ALA A 321 4.41 7.98 1.55
N GLU A 322 3.43 8.02 2.44
CA GLU A 322 2.05 7.57 2.17
C GLU A 322 1.36 8.50 1.17
N HIS A 323 1.50 9.82 1.38
CA HIS A 323 0.90 10.83 0.50
C HIS A 323 1.58 10.92 -0.87
N SER A 324 2.81 10.42 -0.97
CA SER A 324 3.56 10.35 -2.24
C SER A 324 3.08 9.23 -3.16
N LEU A 325 2.20 8.33 -2.68
CA LEU A 325 1.79 7.13 -3.41
C LEU A 325 0.43 7.24 -4.11
N TYR A 326 -0.32 8.33 -3.95
CA TYR A 326 -1.70 8.38 -4.47
C TYR A 326 -1.77 8.18 -5.99
N GLY A 327 -0.82 8.75 -6.74
CA GLY A 327 -0.71 8.50 -8.19
C GLY A 327 -0.51 7.03 -8.54
N MET A 328 0.46 6.38 -7.88
CA MET A 328 0.73 4.93 -8.05
C MET A 328 -0.46 4.06 -7.64
N LYS A 329 -1.12 4.37 -6.52
CA LYS A 329 -2.32 3.67 -6.05
C LYS A 329 -3.44 3.74 -7.09
N LEU A 330 -3.67 4.91 -7.69
CA LEU A 330 -4.67 5.08 -8.74
C LEU A 330 -4.33 4.30 -10.00
N LYS A 331 -3.07 4.31 -10.46
CA LYS A 331 -2.63 3.49 -11.61
C LYS A 331 -2.94 2.01 -11.38
N TYR A 332 -2.63 1.50 -10.18
CA TYR A 332 -2.93 0.12 -9.80
C TYR A 332 -4.44 -0.19 -9.75
N LEU A 333 -5.23 0.67 -9.10
CA LEU A 333 -6.68 0.50 -9.01
C LEU A 333 -7.34 0.52 -10.40
N ASN A 334 -6.93 1.44 -11.27
CA ASN A 334 -7.42 1.54 -12.64
C ASN A 334 -7.04 0.31 -13.47
N LEU A 335 -5.82 -0.21 -13.30
CA LEU A 335 -5.41 -1.48 -13.92
C LEU A 335 -6.32 -2.63 -13.48
N LEU A 336 -6.63 -2.75 -12.19
CA LEU A 336 -7.52 -3.80 -11.67
C LEU A 336 -8.98 -3.65 -12.12
N ARG A 337 -9.42 -2.42 -12.36
CA ARG A 337 -10.81 -2.09 -12.69
C ARG A 337 -11.11 -2.18 -14.19
N TYR A 338 -10.20 -1.66 -15.01
CA TYR A 338 -10.38 -1.44 -16.45
C TYR A 338 -9.35 -2.17 -17.32
N GLY A 339 -8.31 -2.77 -16.73
CA GLY A 339 -7.34 -3.55 -17.49
C GLY A 339 -7.98 -4.76 -18.18
N ASP A 340 -7.40 -5.17 -19.31
CA ASP A 340 -7.89 -6.30 -20.09
C ASP A 340 -7.97 -7.57 -19.24
N LYS A 341 -9.19 -7.95 -18.88
CA LYS A 341 -9.44 -9.21 -18.19
C LYS A 341 -9.27 -10.33 -19.21
N VAL A 342 -8.18 -11.10 -19.08
CA VAL A 342 -8.18 -12.49 -19.57
C VAL A 342 -9.14 -13.24 -18.66
N TYR A 343 -10.44 -13.12 -18.92
CA TYR A 343 -11.43 -14.00 -18.34
C TYR A 343 -11.09 -15.41 -18.80
N SER A 344 -10.48 -16.21 -17.92
CA SER A 344 -10.30 -17.63 -18.18
C SER A 344 -11.70 -18.22 -18.43
N GLN A 345 -11.80 -19.00 -19.51
CA GLN A 345 -13.02 -19.71 -19.89
C GLN A 345 -13.47 -20.73 -18.83
N GLU A 346 -12.69 -20.94 -17.76
CA GLU A 346 -12.99 -21.85 -16.64
C GLU A 346 -14.19 -21.40 -15.79
N ASN A 347 -14.44 -20.09 -15.64
CA ASN A 347 -15.62 -19.62 -14.90
C ASN A 347 -16.96 -20.02 -15.57
N LYS A 348 -16.96 -20.22 -16.90
CA LYS A 348 -18.14 -20.74 -17.62
C LYS A 348 -18.37 -22.25 -17.39
N PHE A 349 -17.35 -23.00 -16.97
CA PHE A 349 -17.47 -24.44 -16.67
C PHE A 349 -17.82 -24.71 -15.20
N LEU A 350 -17.51 -23.78 -14.28
CA LEU A 350 -17.74 -23.92 -12.83
C LEU A 350 -19.14 -23.50 -12.36
N ASP A 351 -19.89 -22.73 -13.16
CA ASP A 351 -21.29 -22.33 -12.91
C ASP A 351 -22.27 -23.53 -12.82
N ASN A 352 -21.87 -24.71 -13.28
CA ASN A 352 -22.77 -25.84 -13.47
C ASN A 352 -23.23 -26.51 -12.14
N GLU A 353 -22.38 -26.62 -11.12
CA GLU A 353 -22.73 -27.37 -9.90
C GLU A 353 -23.70 -26.62 -8.97
N LEU A 354 -23.56 -25.29 -8.84
CA LEU A 354 -24.50 -24.52 -8.02
C LEU A 354 -25.85 -24.40 -8.72
N ASP A 355 -25.86 -24.23 -10.04
CA ASP A 355 -27.10 -24.21 -10.81
C ASP A 355 -27.81 -25.58 -10.79
N ILE A 356 -27.06 -26.69 -10.77
CA ILE A 356 -27.60 -28.04 -10.50
C ILE A 356 -28.19 -28.09 -9.09
N PHE A 357 -27.46 -27.64 -8.06
CA PHE A 357 -27.95 -27.62 -6.69
C PHE A 357 -29.21 -26.75 -6.51
N MET A 358 -29.28 -25.61 -7.18
CA MET A 358 -30.49 -24.77 -7.21
C MET A 358 -31.68 -25.50 -7.83
N LYS A 359 -31.46 -26.30 -8.89
CA LYS A 359 -32.51 -27.13 -9.49
C LYS A 359 -32.95 -28.26 -8.57
N GLU A 360 -32.01 -28.94 -7.91
CA GLU A 360 -32.29 -29.97 -6.90
C GLU A 360 -33.09 -29.41 -5.72
N LYS A 361 -32.85 -28.15 -5.35
CA LYS A 361 -33.56 -27.43 -4.28
C LYS A 361 -34.61 -26.46 -4.83
N SER A 362 -35.18 -26.74 -5.99
CA SER A 362 -36.16 -25.87 -6.67
C SER A 362 -37.33 -25.45 -5.78
N ALA A 363 -37.92 -26.37 -5.01
CA ALA A 363 -39.01 -26.02 -4.07
C ALA A 363 -38.61 -24.95 -3.04
N PHE A 364 -37.35 -25.00 -2.55
CA PHE A 364 -36.81 -24.01 -1.63
C PHE A 364 -36.46 -22.70 -2.34
N VAL A 365 -35.91 -22.77 -3.56
CA VAL A 365 -35.66 -21.60 -4.41
C VAL A 365 -36.95 -20.85 -4.71
N ASP A 366 -38.00 -21.56 -5.14
CA ASP A 366 -39.33 -21.02 -5.45
C ASP A 366 -39.97 -20.40 -4.20
N TYR A 367 -39.79 -21.03 -3.03
CA TYR A 367 -40.25 -20.48 -1.76
C TYR A 367 -39.56 -19.15 -1.45
N LEU A 368 -38.23 -19.04 -1.57
CA LEU A 368 -37.51 -17.79 -1.36
C LEU A 368 -37.88 -16.72 -2.40
N GLN A 369 -38.11 -17.10 -3.66
CA GLN A 369 -38.60 -16.18 -4.68
C GLN A 369 -39.99 -15.64 -4.33
N SER A 370 -40.88 -16.46 -3.76
CA SER A 370 -42.19 -16.01 -3.26
C SER A 370 -42.09 -14.98 -2.12
N LYS A 371 -40.96 -14.98 -1.40
CA LYS A 371 -40.59 -13.96 -0.39
C LYS A 371 -39.81 -12.77 -0.99
N SER A 372 -39.80 -12.63 -2.33
CA SER A 372 -39.17 -11.52 -3.06
C SER A 372 -37.63 -11.44 -2.96
N PHE A 373 -36.95 -12.57 -2.74
CA PHE A 373 -35.50 -12.67 -2.91
C PHE A 373 -35.14 -12.89 -4.39
N ASP A 374 -34.12 -12.19 -4.89
CA ASP A 374 -33.59 -12.38 -6.23
C ASP A 374 -32.61 -13.57 -6.29
N ASN A 375 -32.33 -14.05 -7.51
CA ASN A 375 -31.45 -15.21 -7.70
C ASN A 375 -30.02 -15.01 -7.17
N GLY A 376 -29.49 -13.78 -7.18
CA GLY A 376 -28.17 -13.50 -6.62
C GLY A 376 -28.16 -13.71 -5.10
N THR A 377 -29.17 -13.16 -4.43
CA THR A 377 -29.35 -13.34 -2.97
C THR A 377 -29.60 -14.81 -2.62
N ILE A 378 -30.43 -15.53 -3.40
CA ILE A 378 -30.72 -16.95 -3.18
C ILE A 378 -29.45 -17.80 -3.33
N LYS A 379 -28.58 -17.53 -4.31
CA LYS A 379 -27.28 -18.20 -4.47
C LYS A 379 -26.41 -18.05 -3.22
N ILE A 380 -26.38 -16.85 -2.63
CA ILE A 380 -25.63 -16.60 -1.40
C ILE A 380 -26.24 -17.35 -0.20
N ILE A 381 -27.58 -17.36 -0.06
CA ILE A 381 -28.27 -18.10 1.00
C ILE A 381 -27.96 -19.60 0.92
N LEU A 382 -28.07 -20.18 -0.27
CA LEU A 382 -27.75 -21.59 -0.51
C LEU A 382 -26.28 -21.89 -0.24
N ASN A 383 -25.37 -20.98 -0.62
CA ASN A 383 -23.95 -21.13 -0.32
C ASN A 383 -23.69 -21.12 1.19
N ALA A 384 -24.35 -20.22 1.94
CA ALA A 384 -24.23 -20.15 3.40
C ALA A 384 -24.74 -21.43 4.09
N LEU A 385 -25.86 -21.99 3.63
CA LEU A 385 -26.39 -23.29 4.13
C LEU A 385 -25.47 -24.47 3.80
N SER A 386 -24.71 -24.37 2.71
CA SER A 386 -23.73 -25.36 2.26
C SER A 386 -22.31 -25.12 2.80
N GLU A 387 -22.16 -24.43 3.94
CA GLU A 387 -20.86 -24.08 4.56
C GLU A 387 -19.90 -23.36 3.61
N ASN A 388 -20.43 -22.45 2.78
CA ASN A 388 -19.64 -21.64 1.85
C ASN A 388 -18.90 -22.49 0.81
N LYS A 389 -19.35 -23.73 0.51
CA LYS A 389 -18.73 -24.66 -0.45
C LYS A 389 -18.51 -24.07 -1.84
N TYR A 390 -19.37 -23.17 -2.29
CA TYR A 390 -19.31 -22.57 -3.65
C TYR A 390 -18.55 -21.24 -3.68
N SER A 391 -17.91 -20.87 -2.58
CA SER A 391 -17.13 -19.64 -2.44
C SER A 391 -15.91 -19.57 -3.34
N SER A 392 -15.22 -20.70 -3.53
CA SER A 392 -14.14 -20.84 -4.51
C SER A 392 -14.59 -20.65 -5.96
N LYS A 393 -15.91 -20.64 -6.21
CA LYS A 393 -16.51 -20.43 -7.53
C LYS A 393 -17.11 -19.03 -7.70
N GLY A 394 -16.74 -18.09 -6.83
CA GLY A 394 -17.14 -16.68 -6.93
C GLY A 394 -18.52 -16.36 -6.33
N VAL A 395 -19.20 -17.32 -5.69
CA VAL A 395 -20.44 -17.05 -4.95
C VAL A 395 -20.09 -16.59 -3.55
N LYS A 396 -20.53 -15.40 -3.15
CA LYS A 396 -20.20 -14.89 -1.82
C LYS A 396 -20.71 -15.81 -0.71
N GLY A 397 -19.89 -16.03 0.30
CA GLY A 397 -20.20 -16.78 1.51
C GLY A 397 -20.49 -15.89 2.71
N ILE A 398 -21.23 -16.43 3.69
CA ILE A 398 -21.51 -15.76 4.96
C ILE A 398 -20.74 -16.49 6.06
N GLU A 399 -19.93 -15.76 6.83
CA GLU A 399 -19.24 -16.33 7.97
C GLU A 399 -20.08 -16.20 9.24
N PHE A 400 -20.39 -17.34 9.86
CA PHE A 400 -21.13 -17.38 11.12
C PHE A 400 -20.16 -17.49 12.28
N LYS A 401 -19.95 -16.37 12.99
CA LYS A 401 -19.04 -16.28 14.16
C LYS A 401 -19.36 -17.30 15.27
N ASN A 402 -20.63 -17.72 15.37
CA ASN A 402 -21.08 -18.75 16.30
C ASN A 402 -22.43 -19.35 15.83
N ASP A 403 -22.89 -20.39 16.52
CA ASP A 403 -24.12 -21.10 16.18
C ASP A 403 -25.38 -20.23 16.27
N ILE A 404 -25.42 -19.26 17.18
CA ILE A 404 -26.58 -18.37 17.33
C ILE A 404 -26.74 -17.46 16.11
N TYR A 405 -25.65 -17.07 15.44
CA TYR A 405 -25.73 -16.30 14.19
C TYR A 405 -26.29 -17.16 13.04
N PHE A 406 -25.88 -18.43 12.95
CA PHE A 406 -26.47 -19.36 11.98
C PHE A 406 -27.97 -19.61 12.26
N PHE A 407 -28.35 -19.74 13.54
CA PHE A 407 -29.75 -19.88 13.92
C PHE A 407 -30.58 -18.63 13.51
N ARG A 408 -30.08 -17.44 13.80
CA ARG A 408 -30.71 -16.17 13.40
C ARG A 408 -30.82 -16.05 11.88
N PHE A 409 -29.77 -16.42 11.16
CA PHE A 409 -29.80 -16.49 9.71
C PHE A 409 -30.93 -17.40 9.21
N CYS A 410 -31.05 -18.61 9.77
CA CYS A 410 -32.12 -19.54 9.42
C CYS A 410 -33.51 -18.96 9.70
N TYR A 411 -33.66 -18.19 10.77
CA TYR A 411 -34.91 -17.50 11.08
C TYR A 411 -35.23 -16.37 10.08
N PHE A 412 -34.30 -15.42 9.92
CA PHE A 412 -34.53 -14.21 9.14
C PHE A 412 -34.75 -14.47 7.65
N PHE A 413 -34.16 -15.55 7.13
CA PHE A 413 -34.31 -15.99 5.74
C PHE A 413 -35.38 -17.07 5.55
N TYR A 414 -36.34 -17.18 6.47
CA TYR A 414 -37.50 -18.09 6.37
C TYR A 414 -37.13 -19.56 6.19
N ILE A 415 -35.95 -20.01 6.62
CA ILE A 415 -35.52 -21.40 6.48
C ILE A 415 -36.40 -22.31 7.32
N PHE A 416 -36.63 -21.95 8.58
CA PHE A 416 -37.54 -22.72 9.44
C PHE A 416 -38.96 -22.78 8.88
N ASP A 417 -39.44 -21.66 8.32
CA ASP A 417 -40.79 -21.56 7.77
C ASP A 417 -40.95 -22.40 6.51
N TYR A 418 -39.94 -22.46 5.64
CA TYR A 418 -39.95 -23.38 4.49
C TYR A 418 -40.16 -24.84 4.94
N PHE A 419 -39.39 -25.29 5.93
CA PHE A 419 -39.52 -26.67 6.42
C PHE A 419 -40.88 -26.93 7.09
N TYR A 420 -41.46 -25.92 7.73
CA TYR A 420 -42.79 -26.03 8.34
C TYR A 420 -43.91 -26.00 7.29
N ASP A 421 -43.95 -24.97 6.46
CA ASP A 421 -45.00 -24.68 5.49
C ASP A 421 -45.01 -25.67 4.32
N VAL A 422 -43.82 -25.99 3.78
CA VAL A 422 -43.67 -26.76 2.55
C VAL A 422 -43.38 -28.23 2.84
N GLU A 423 -42.48 -28.53 3.78
CA GLU A 423 -42.13 -29.92 4.12
C GLU A 423 -42.94 -30.52 5.28
N GLY A 424 -43.81 -29.72 5.93
CA GLY A 424 -44.66 -30.17 7.03
C GLY A 424 -43.89 -30.60 8.28
N LYS A 425 -42.67 -30.09 8.48
CA LYS A 425 -41.77 -30.45 9.58
C LYS A 425 -41.92 -29.52 10.77
N ARG A 426 -41.89 -30.12 11.96
CA ARG A 426 -41.88 -29.39 13.23
C ARG A 426 -40.49 -29.46 13.85
N PHE A 427 -40.04 -28.37 14.44
CA PHE A 427 -38.76 -28.27 15.13
C PHE A 427 -38.88 -28.50 16.64
N ASP A 428 -39.48 -29.63 17.00
CA ASP A 428 -39.81 -30.03 18.38
C ASP A 428 -38.75 -30.93 19.04
N THR A 429 -37.80 -31.44 18.25
CA THR A 429 -36.73 -32.34 18.69
C THR A 429 -35.38 -31.88 18.16
N ILE A 430 -34.27 -32.29 18.79
CA ILE A 430 -32.92 -31.97 18.27
C ILE A 430 -32.76 -32.50 16.84
N ALA A 431 -33.20 -33.74 16.58
CA ALA A 431 -33.06 -34.39 15.28
C ALA A 431 -33.76 -33.64 14.13
N SER A 432 -34.80 -32.86 14.42
CA SER A 432 -35.49 -32.05 13.41
C SER A 432 -34.58 -31.02 12.72
N PHE A 433 -33.54 -30.54 13.41
CA PHE A 433 -32.59 -29.56 12.88
C PHE A 433 -31.54 -30.17 11.93
N GLU A 434 -31.39 -31.50 11.89
CA GLU A 434 -30.41 -32.17 11.03
C GLU A 434 -30.59 -31.82 9.55
N ARG A 435 -31.82 -31.56 9.10
CA ARG A 435 -32.09 -31.20 7.70
C ARG A 435 -31.47 -29.85 7.31
N ILE A 436 -31.41 -28.92 8.25
CA ILE A 436 -30.83 -27.60 8.04
C ILE A 436 -29.31 -27.69 8.16
N THR A 437 -28.80 -28.34 9.20
CA THR A 437 -27.35 -28.45 9.41
C THR A 437 -26.69 -29.46 8.48
N LYS A 438 -27.44 -30.29 7.75
CA LYS A 438 -26.92 -31.20 6.72
C LYS A 438 -27.49 -30.87 5.34
N PHE A 439 -27.74 -29.59 5.08
CA PHE A 439 -28.19 -29.11 3.77
C PHE A 439 -27.21 -29.50 2.64
N ASN A 440 -25.94 -29.71 2.99
CA ASN A 440 -24.88 -30.35 2.21
C ASN A 440 -24.47 -31.67 2.91
N THR A 441 -24.20 -32.73 2.14
CA THR A 441 -23.77 -34.04 2.66
C THR A 441 -22.42 -33.99 3.37
N ASP A 442 -21.57 -33.04 2.99
CA ASP A 442 -20.24 -32.83 3.58
C ASP A 442 -20.25 -31.85 4.77
N ASN A 443 -21.44 -31.40 5.19
CA ASN A 443 -21.59 -30.36 6.20
C ASN A 443 -21.08 -30.87 7.57
N LYS A 444 -20.16 -30.12 8.17
CA LYS A 444 -19.51 -30.48 9.43
C LYS A 444 -20.24 -29.92 10.65
N ARG A 445 -21.25 -29.05 10.49
CA ARG A 445 -22.03 -28.51 11.61
C ARG A 445 -22.80 -29.61 12.34
N GLU A 446 -22.44 -29.78 13.61
CA GLU A 446 -23.19 -30.62 14.52
C GLU A 446 -24.50 -29.97 14.96
N VAL A 447 -25.53 -30.79 15.12
CA VAL A 447 -26.78 -30.32 15.71
C VAL A 447 -26.62 -30.20 17.22
N LYS A 448 -26.92 -29.02 17.75
CA LYS A 448 -26.77 -28.73 19.17
C LYS A 448 -28.14 -28.61 19.85
N GLN A 449 -28.21 -29.07 21.11
CA GLN A 449 -29.38 -28.86 21.99
C GLN A 449 -29.81 -27.38 22.07
N GLN A 450 -28.86 -26.46 21.90
CA GLN A 450 -29.12 -25.03 21.95
C GLN A 450 -30.06 -24.55 20.83
N TYR A 451 -30.09 -25.19 19.65
CA TYR A 451 -31.02 -24.83 18.59
C TYR A 451 -32.47 -25.09 19.00
N LEU A 452 -32.75 -26.24 19.61
CA LEU A 452 -34.08 -26.56 20.12
C LEU A 452 -34.50 -25.57 21.22
N LYS A 453 -33.59 -25.26 22.15
CA LYS A 453 -33.86 -24.28 23.23
C LYS A 453 -34.19 -22.90 22.67
N ASN A 454 -33.41 -22.42 21.70
CA ASN A 454 -33.65 -21.13 21.05
C ASN A 454 -34.96 -21.11 20.26
N PHE A 455 -35.31 -22.22 19.62
CA PHE A 455 -36.54 -22.33 18.84
C PHE A 455 -37.80 -22.40 19.71
N ILE A 456 -37.74 -23.09 20.85
CA ILE A 456 -38.84 -23.12 21.83
C ILE A 456 -39.11 -21.71 22.39
N ASP A 457 -38.05 -20.98 22.70
CA ASP A 457 -38.16 -19.63 23.26
C ASP A 457 -38.34 -18.55 22.18
N ILE A 458 -38.50 -18.89 20.90
CA ILE A 458 -38.44 -17.90 19.79
C ILE A 458 -39.54 -16.83 19.85
N ASP A 459 -40.71 -17.20 20.38
CA ASP A 459 -41.87 -16.34 20.57
C ASP A 459 -42.01 -15.86 22.03
N ASN A 460 -41.01 -16.11 22.88
CA ASN A 460 -41.00 -15.72 24.29
C ASN A 460 -39.81 -14.80 24.57
N PRO A 461 -39.97 -13.46 24.47
CA PRO A 461 -38.90 -12.49 24.73
C PRO A 461 -38.32 -12.57 26.15
N GLU A 462 -39.10 -13.05 27.13
CA GLU A 462 -38.66 -13.26 28.51
C GLU A 462 -37.99 -14.63 28.73
N GLY A 463 -37.96 -15.48 27.69
CA GLY A 463 -37.37 -16.80 27.71
C GLY A 463 -35.86 -16.75 27.94
N LYS A 464 -35.36 -17.69 28.76
CA LYS A 464 -33.93 -17.79 29.10
C LYS A 464 -33.04 -17.97 27.86
N HIS A 465 -33.58 -18.61 26.82
CA HIS A 465 -32.88 -18.93 25.59
C HIS A 465 -33.41 -18.11 24.40
N TYR A 466 -34.08 -16.98 24.64
CA TYR A 466 -34.56 -16.10 23.59
C TYR A 466 -33.42 -15.70 22.63
N PRO A 467 -33.54 -15.97 21.32
CA PRO A 467 -32.44 -15.82 20.39
C PRO A 467 -32.19 -14.36 19.97
N PHE A 468 -33.10 -13.42 20.21
CA PHE A 468 -33.04 -12.06 19.64
C PHE A 468 -32.74 -10.99 20.69
N THR A 469 -31.49 -10.87 21.14
CA THR A 469 -31.10 -9.73 22.00
C THR A 469 -30.87 -8.48 21.16
N PHE A 470 -31.42 -7.33 21.57
CA PHE A 470 -31.45 -6.08 20.80
C PHE A 470 -30.10 -5.72 20.16
N LYS A 471 -29.05 -5.58 20.97
CA LYS A 471 -27.71 -5.14 20.50
C LYS A 471 -27.07 -6.09 19.49
N THR A 472 -27.18 -7.40 19.71
CA THR A 472 -26.49 -8.38 18.84
C THR A 472 -27.30 -8.75 17.61
N THR A 473 -28.63 -8.61 17.68
CA THR A 473 -29.52 -8.90 16.56
C THR A 473 -29.51 -7.76 15.56
N ASP A 474 -29.52 -6.51 16.05
CA ASP A 474 -29.47 -5.33 15.18
C ASP A 474 -28.13 -5.22 14.45
N ALA A 475 -27.02 -5.53 15.13
CA ALA A 475 -25.70 -5.61 14.50
C ALA A 475 -25.66 -6.68 13.38
N PHE A 476 -26.23 -7.86 13.62
CA PHE A 476 -26.33 -8.93 12.63
C PHE A 476 -27.19 -8.52 11.43
N LEU A 477 -28.36 -7.93 11.67
CA LEU A 477 -29.27 -7.49 10.61
C LEU A 477 -28.66 -6.37 9.77
N THR A 478 -28.00 -5.40 10.41
CA THR A 478 -27.28 -4.32 9.71
C THR A 478 -26.18 -4.89 8.83
N GLU A 479 -25.40 -5.85 9.34
CA GLU A 479 -24.35 -6.53 8.57
C GLU A 479 -24.95 -7.23 7.35
N ILE A 480 -26.05 -7.98 7.51
CA ILE A 480 -26.76 -8.68 6.43
C ILE A 480 -27.34 -7.73 5.38
N GLU A 481 -28.08 -6.69 5.80
CA GLU A 481 -28.69 -5.68 4.92
C GLU A 481 -27.63 -5.00 4.06
N TYR A 482 -26.57 -4.54 4.72
CA TYR A 482 -25.46 -3.86 4.08
C TYR A 482 -24.71 -4.79 3.11
N SER A 483 -24.44 -6.02 3.55
CA SER A 483 -23.68 -7.04 2.81
C SER A 483 -24.39 -7.53 1.56
N LEU A 484 -25.68 -7.86 1.69
CA LEU A 484 -26.49 -8.42 0.62
C LEU A 484 -27.20 -7.34 -0.22
N GLY A 485 -27.24 -6.10 0.25
CA GLY A 485 -27.96 -5.02 -0.44
C GLY A 485 -29.47 -5.23 -0.44
N ILE A 486 -30.02 -5.83 0.62
CA ILE A 486 -31.45 -6.11 0.77
C ILE A 486 -32.09 -5.17 1.80
N ASN A 487 -33.37 -4.87 1.61
CA ASN A 487 -34.15 -4.10 2.59
C ASN A 487 -34.58 -5.00 3.74
N ARG A 488 -34.55 -4.48 4.98
CA ARG A 488 -34.99 -5.17 6.21
C ARG A 488 -36.38 -5.78 6.11
N GLU A 489 -37.27 -5.13 5.38
CA GLU A 489 -38.66 -5.56 5.17
C GLU A 489 -38.78 -6.91 4.42
N LYS A 490 -37.72 -7.33 3.72
CA LYS A 490 -37.66 -8.67 3.10
C LYS A 490 -37.30 -9.77 4.09
N LEU A 491 -36.80 -9.44 5.28
CA LEU A 491 -36.43 -10.40 6.31
C LEU A 491 -37.61 -10.66 7.24
N LYS A 492 -37.64 -11.85 7.84
CA LYS A 492 -38.67 -12.19 8.82
C LYS A 492 -38.64 -11.24 10.02
N SER A 493 -39.79 -10.67 10.38
CA SER A 493 -39.92 -9.81 11.55
C SER A 493 -39.66 -10.60 12.84
N ILE A 494 -38.98 -10.00 13.80
CA ILE A 494 -38.80 -10.57 15.14
C ILE A 494 -40.18 -10.67 15.82
N PRO A 495 -40.51 -11.79 16.52
CA PRO A 495 -41.76 -11.91 17.26
C PRO A 495 -41.77 -10.90 18.40
N GLY A 496 -42.89 -10.16 18.51
CA GLY A 496 -43.07 -9.07 19.47
C GLY A 496 -43.20 -9.53 20.91
#